data_AF-A0A645EA65-F1
#
_entry.id   AF-A0A645EA65-F1
#
_cell.length_a   1.000
_cell.length_b   1.000
_cell.length_c   1.000
_cell.angle_alpha   90.00
_cell.angle_beta   90.00
_cell.angle_gamma   90.00
#
_symmetry.space_group_name_H-M   'P 1'
#
loop_
_entity.id
_entity.type
_entity.pdbx_description
1 polymer ?
#
loop_
_entity_poly.entity_id
_entity_poly.type
_entity_poly.pdbx_seq_one_letter_code
_entity_poly.pdbx_strand_id
1 'polypeptide(L)' 'MGVLGKRLEKNDQLTTYVARHSYATLLKFMGTSIEEISESLGHTNISTTKSYLDSFPKGLKKATSKKLSALIL' A
#
# COMPACT_ATOMS: atom_id res chain seq x y z
N MET A 1 -13.05 -12.89 -14.38
CA MET A 1 -11.77 -12.21 -14.71
C MET A 1 -12.04 -10.93 -15.48
N GLY A 2 -11.66 -9.78 -14.92
CA GLY A 2 -11.73 -8.50 -15.63
C GLY A 2 -10.85 -8.48 -16.89
N VAL A 3 -11.13 -7.57 -17.81
CA VAL A 3 -10.45 -7.47 -19.12
C VAL A 3 -8.93 -7.41 -18.98
N LEU A 4 -8.43 -6.68 -17.98
CA LEU A 4 -6.99 -6.54 -17.69
C LEU A 4 -6.35 -7.84 -17.18
N GLY A 5 -7.03 -8.58 -16.30
CA GLY A 5 -6.52 -9.86 -15.78
C GLY A 5 -6.38 -10.91 -16.89
N LYS A 6 -7.34 -10.95 -17.82
CA LYS A 6 -7.28 -11.82 -19.00
C LYS A 6 -6.13 -11.45 -19.94
N ARG A 7 -5.89 -10.15 -20.16
CA ARG A 7 -4.81 -9.66 -21.04
C ARG A 7 -3.41 -9.91 -20.49
N LEU A 8 -3.25 -9.91 -19.17
CA LEU A 8 -1.97 -10.09 -18.48
C LEU A 8 -1.71 -11.54 -18.06
N GLU A 9 -2.55 -12.47 -18.49
CA GLU A 9 -2.48 -13.90 -18.13
C GLU A 9 -2.37 -14.14 -16.61
N LYS A 10 -2.91 -13.21 -15.81
CA LYS A 10 -2.93 -13.32 -14.36
C LYS A 10 -4.18 -14.07 -13.91
N ASN A 11 -3.97 -15.16 -13.17
CA ASN A 11 -5.05 -15.94 -12.57
C ASN A 11 -5.71 -15.24 -11.37
N ASP A 12 -5.12 -14.15 -10.87
CA ASP A 12 -5.71 -13.36 -9.79
C ASP A 12 -6.83 -12.46 -10.31
N GLN A 13 -7.89 -12.32 -9.51
CA GLN A 13 -8.95 -11.36 -9.81
C GLN A 13 -8.44 -9.92 -9.65
N LEU A 14 -7.95 -9.33 -10.75
CA LEU A 14 -7.64 -7.91 -10.81
C LEU A 14 -8.93 -7.11 -10.80
N THR A 15 -9.23 -6.49 -9.66
CA THR A 15 -10.36 -5.58 -9.45
C THR A 15 -9.87 -4.16 -9.18
N THR A 16 -10.78 -3.19 -9.23
CA THR A 16 -10.48 -1.81 -8.83
C THR A 16 -10.03 -1.71 -7.37
N TYR A 17 -10.50 -2.62 -6.51
CA TYR A 17 -10.05 -2.74 -5.13
C TYR A 17 -8.56 -3.12 -5.03
N VAL A 18 -8.10 -4.07 -5.85
CA VAL A 18 -6.68 -4.46 -5.91
C VAL A 18 -5.80 -3.30 -6.41
N ALA A 19 -6.27 -2.57 -7.42
CA ALA A 19 -5.56 -1.40 -7.93
C ALA A 19 -5.45 -0.28 -6.87
N ARG A 20 -6.56 0.03 -6.18
CA ARG A 20 -6.59 1.02 -5.10
C ARG A 20 -5.66 0.64 -3.93
N HIS A 21 -5.64 -0.65 -3.56
CA HIS A 21 -4.73 -1.16 -2.54
C HIS A 21 -3.26 -1.02 -2.95
N SER A 22 -2.95 -1.37 -4.19
CA SER A 22 -1.59 -1.23 -4.75
C SER A 22 -1.13 0.23 -4.72
N TYR A 23 -2.01 1.16 -5.08
CA TYR A 23 -1.74 2.60 -5.04
C TYR A 23 -1.45 3.10 -3.61
N ALA A 24 -2.30 2.77 -2.63
CA ALA A 24 -2.09 3.17 -1.23
C ALA A 24 -0.81 2.58 -0.63
N THR A 25 -0.48 1.33 -0.99
CA THR A 25 0.76 0.66 -0.59
C THR A 25 1.99 1.43 -1.07
N LEU A 26 1.97 1.83 -2.35
CA LEU A 26 3.09 2.56 -2.97
C LEU A 26 3.32 3.91 -2.28
N LEU A 27 2.26 4.70 -2.06
CA LEU A 27 2.36 5.96 -1.33
C LEU A 27 2.93 5.75 0.08
N LYS A 28 2.47 4.71 0.78
CA LYS A 28 2.99 4.39 2.11
C LYS A 28 4.48 4.07 2.09
N PHE A 29 4.96 3.39 1.06
CA PHE A 29 6.38 3.08 0.87
C PHE A 29 7.22 4.28 0.44
N MET A 30 6.63 5.23 -0.28
CA MET A 30 7.27 6.51 -0.61
C MET A 30 7.36 7.46 0.60
N GLY A 31 6.80 7.07 1.75
CA GLY A 31 6.85 7.87 2.97
C GLY A 31 5.77 8.96 3.04
N THR A 32 4.79 8.92 2.13
CA THR A 32 3.63 9.83 2.14
C THR A 32 2.88 9.73 3.48
N SER A 33 2.42 10.88 3.98
CA SER A 33 1.67 10.97 5.24
C SER A 33 0.36 10.18 5.16
N ILE A 34 -0.17 9.72 6.30
CA ILE A 34 -1.43 8.95 6.30
C ILE A 34 -2.59 9.88 5.89
N GLU A 35 -2.47 11.15 6.21
CA GLU A 35 -3.36 12.25 5.90
C GLU A 35 -3.48 12.45 4.38
N GLU A 36 -2.35 12.62 3.67
CA GLU A 36 -2.32 12.73 2.20
C GLU A 36 -2.83 11.45 1.51
N ILE A 37 -2.49 10.27 2.05
CA ILE A 37 -3.04 9.01 1.54
C ILE A 37 -4.56 8.98 1.74
N SER A 38 -5.06 9.44 2.90
CA SER A 38 -6.50 9.49 3.21
C SER A 38 -7.25 10.40 2.24
N GLU A 39 -6.69 11.58 1.97
CA GLU A 39 -7.22 12.53 0.98
C GLU A 39 -7.22 11.92 -0.42
N SER A 40 -6.11 11.31 -0.85
CA SER A 40 -5.99 10.64 -2.15
C SER A 40 -6.99 9.50 -2.34
N LEU A 41 -7.37 8.82 -1.26
CA LEU A 41 -8.37 7.75 -1.26
C LEU A 41 -9.81 8.26 -1.12
N GLY A 42 -10.00 9.55 -0.82
CA GLY A 42 -11.31 10.15 -0.56
C GLY A 42 -11.94 9.69 0.76
N HIS A 43 -11.13 9.26 1.73
CA HIS A 43 -11.63 8.84 3.04
C HIS A 43 -11.83 10.04 3.95
N THR A 44 -13.07 10.23 4.42
CA THR A 44 -13.45 11.32 5.34
C THR A 44 -12.95 11.10 6.77
N ASN A 45 -12.58 9.88 7.13
CA ASN A 45 -12.03 9.54 8.44
C ASN A 45 -10.66 8.87 8.29
N ILE A 46 -9.64 9.48 8.91
CA ILE A 46 -8.27 8.95 8.93
C ILE A 46 -8.21 7.53 9.50
N SER A 47 -9.09 7.18 10.44
CA SER A 47 -9.16 5.84 11.02
C SER A 47 -9.49 4.78 9.96
N THR A 48 -10.31 5.11 8.96
CA THR A 48 -10.58 4.23 7.82
C THR A 48 -9.31 3.94 7.05
N THR A 49 -8.50 4.97 6.78
CA THR A 49 -7.21 4.83 6.09
C THR A 49 -6.21 4.04 6.93
N LYS A 50 -6.16 4.23 8.25
CA LYS A 50 -5.31 3.43 9.14
C LYS A 50 -5.67 1.95 9.08
N SER A 51 -6.95 1.61 9.20
CA SER A 51 -7.43 0.22 9.08
C SER A 51 -7.18 -0.36 7.69
N TYR A 52 -7.37 0.45 6.64
CA TYR A 52 -7.04 0.06 5.27
C TYR A 52 -5.55 -0.29 5.13
N LEU A 53 -4.67 0.52 5.75
CA LEU A 53 -3.22 0.34 5.70
C LEU A 53 -2.69 -0.76 6.63
N ASP A 54 -3.43 -1.21 7.65
CA ASP A 54 -2.97 -2.22 8.62
C ASP A 54 -2.83 -3.62 8.00
N SER A 55 -3.55 -3.85 6.90
CA SER A 55 -3.45 -5.08 6.10
C SER A 55 -2.16 -5.16 5.25
N PHE A 56 -1.36 -4.09 5.16
CA PHE A 56 -0.15 -4.10 4.34
C PHE A 56 1.02 -4.86 4.99
N PRO A 57 1.83 -5.58 4.20
CA PRO A 57 2.91 -6.42 4.73
C PRO A 57 3.87 -5.63 5.62
N LYS A 58 3.95 -6.00 6.90
CA LYS A 58 4.87 -5.41 7.90
C LYS A 58 6.36 -5.63 7.58
N GLY A 59 6.67 -6.44 6.57
CA GLY A 59 8.02 -6.84 6.19
C GLY A 59 8.97 -5.67 5.87
N LEU A 60 8.44 -4.53 5.37
CA LEU A 60 9.30 -3.40 5.01
C LEU A 60 9.88 -2.66 6.23
N LYS A 61 9.14 -2.56 7.35
CA LYS A 61 9.63 -1.90 8.58
C LYS A 61 10.93 -2.53 9.08
N LYS A 62 11.07 -3.85 8.91
CA LYS A 62 12.25 -4.61 9.33
C LYS A 62 13.47 -4.31 8.44
N ALA A 63 13.26 -4.11 7.13
CA ALA A 63 14.34 -3.79 6.20
C ALA A 63 14.91 -2.37 6.46
N THR A 64 14.05 -1.37 6.70
CA THR A 64 14.49 0.00 6.99
C THR A 64 15.17 0.12 8.35
N SER A 65 14.64 -0.54 9.38
CA SER A 65 15.28 -0.60 10.71
C SER A 65 16.66 -1.27 10.65
N LYS A 66 16.80 -2.33 9.86
CA LYS A 66 18.08 -3.01 9.64
C LYS A 66 19.09 -2.15 8.88
N LYS A 67 18.63 -1.34 7.92
CA LYS A 67 19.48 -0.42 7.15
C LYS A 67 19.97 0.76 8.00
N LEU A 68 19.14 1.27 8.90
CA LEU A 68 19.52 2.34 9.84
C LEU A 68 20.51 1.84 10.90
N SER A 69 20.30 0.64 11.44
CA SER A 69 21.25 0.04 12.40
C SER A 69 22.59 -0.31 11.76
N ALA A 70 22.62 -0.69 10.49
CA ALA A 70 23.85 -0.90 9.72
C ALA A 70 24.55 0.41 9.26
N LEU A 71 23.93 1.58 9.46
CA LEU A 71 24.53 2.88 9.15
C LEU A 71 25.18 3.53 10.39
N ILE A 72 24.87 3.01 11.59
CA ILE A 72 25.29 3.56 12.89
C ILE A 72 26.28 2.60 13.61
N LEU A 73 26.49 1.40 13.07
CA LEU A 73 27.54 0.43 13.46
C LEU A 73 28.51 0.24 12.29
#